data_AF-A0A819LIB0-F1
#
_entry.id   AF-A0A819LIB0-F1
#
_cell.length_a   1.000
_cell.length_b   1.000
_cell.length_c   1.000
_cell.angle_alpha   90.00
_cell.angle_beta   90.00
_cell.angle_gamma   90.00
#
_symmetry.space_group_name_H-M   'P 1'
#
loop_
_entity.id
_entity.type
_entity.pdbx_description
1 polymer ?
#
loop_
_entity_poly.entity_id
_entity_poly.type
_entity_poly.pdbx_seq_one_letter_code
_entity_poly.pdbx_strand_id
1 'polypeptide(L)'
;MARKTVDYNPSTIRYLENSIWQRNITDARSLQSDVLYIPNLVPPHNLLSNPVNCVMTKFIRTAINKVRCASSGEFTLWNGLTFNFETILQAHDSAVRAMIWSNNG
;
A
#
# COMPACT_ATOMS: atom_id res chain seq x y z
N MET A 1 -21.74 -1.53 8.61
CA MET A 1 -20.42 -1.88 9.17
C MET A 1 -19.35 -1.17 8.36
N ALA A 2 -18.51 -0.34 8.99
CA ALA A 2 -17.47 0.41 8.27
C ALA A 2 -16.37 -0.55 7.78
N ARG A 3 -15.94 -0.38 6.52
CA ARG A 3 -14.85 -1.19 5.92
C ARG A 3 -13.50 -0.64 6.37
N LYS A 4 -12.54 -1.53 6.63
CA LYS A 4 -11.15 -1.13 6.86
C LYS A 4 -10.54 -0.64 5.54
N THR A 5 -9.92 0.53 5.58
CA THR A 5 -9.25 1.16 4.42
C THR A 5 -7.83 1.53 4.83
N VAL A 6 -6.87 1.32 3.93
CA VAL A 6 -5.52 1.85 4.05
C VAL A 6 -5.38 2.91 2.98
N ASP A 7 -5.52 4.17 3.37
CA ASP A 7 -5.45 5.31 2.46
C ASP A 7 -4.09 6.00 2.58
N TYR A 8 -3.38 6.10 1.46
CA TYR A 8 -2.11 6.81 1.39
C TYR A 8 -2.30 8.32 1.13
N ASN A 9 -3.49 8.76 0.71
CA ASN A 9 -3.73 10.16 0.32
C ASN A 9 -3.41 11.15 1.45
N PRO A 10 -3.85 10.94 2.71
CA PRO A 10 -3.50 11.86 3.80
C PRO A 10 -1.98 11.97 4.01
N SER A 11 -1.25 10.86 3.88
CA SER A 11 0.21 10.86 4.01
C SER A 11 0.89 11.57 2.84
N THR A 12 0.40 11.39 1.62
CA THR A 12 0.91 12.11 0.44
C THR A 12 0.64 13.60 0.54
N ILE A 13 -0.56 14.01 0.97
CA ILE A 13 -0.90 15.43 1.22
C ILE A 13 0.04 16.00 2.28
N ARG A 14 0.23 15.28 3.39
CA ARG A 14 1.14 15.69 4.46
C ARG A 14 2.59 15.85 3.97
N TYR A 15 3.02 14.97 3.08
CA TYR A 15 4.32 15.11 2.43
C TYR A 15 4.39 16.38 1.59
N LEU A 16 3.40 16.67 0.74
CA LEU A 16 3.38 17.87 -0.10
C LEU A 16 3.39 19.17 0.74
N GLU A 17 2.64 19.20 1.85
CA GLU A 17 2.68 20.32 2.80
C GLU A 17 4.08 20.52 3.39
N ASN A 18 4.74 19.40 3.73
CA ASN A 18 6.08 19.40 4.30
C ASN A 18 7.14 19.83 3.28
N SER A 19 6.99 19.46 2.00
CA SER A 19 7.90 19.84 0.92
C SER A 19 8.01 21.35 0.69
N ILE A 20 7.05 22.14 1.16
CA ILE A 20 7.08 23.61 1.04
C ILE A 20 8.21 24.21 1.88
N TRP A 21 8.51 23.60 3.04
CA TRP A 21 9.41 24.19 4.02
C TRP A 21 10.57 23.26 4.45
N GLN A 22 10.41 21.94 4.33
CA GLN A 22 11.49 20.99 4.60
C GLN A 22 12.48 21.00 3.44
N ARG A 23 13.69 21.51 3.69
CA ARG A 23 14.77 21.53 2.68
C ARG A 23 15.60 20.26 2.76
N ASN A 24 15.80 19.75 3.97
CA ASN A 24 16.59 18.55 4.25
C ASN A 24 15.91 17.69 5.32
N ILE A 25 16.43 16.47 5.49
CA ILE A 25 15.94 15.53 6.51
C ILE A 25 16.09 16.03 7.95
N THR A 26 16.99 16.99 8.17
CA THR A 26 17.18 17.67 9.47
C THR A 26 15.99 18.54 9.84
N ASP A 27 15.23 19.02 8.86
CA ASP A 27 14.04 19.84 9.08
C ASP A 27 12.80 18.96 9.35
N ALA A 28 12.91 17.65 9.08
CA ALA A 28 11.82 16.71 9.30
C ALA A 28 11.55 16.54 10.80
N ARG A 29 10.28 16.69 11.17
CA ARG A 29 9.84 16.47 12.56
C ARG A 29 9.77 14.97 12.83
N SER A 30 10.32 14.55 13.98
CA SER A 30 10.22 13.17 14.44
C SER A 30 8.76 12.77 14.68
N LEU A 31 8.36 11.63 14.13
CA LEU A 31 7.07 11.03 14.45
C LEU A 31 7.11 10.41 15.84
N GLN A 32 6.20 10.81 16.73
CA GLN A 32 6.12 10.23 18.07
C GLN A 32 5.35 8.91 18.04
N SER A 33 5.65 8.03 19.00
CA SER A 33 4.99 6.72 19.15
C SER A 33 3.63 6.84 19.84
N ASP A 34 2.73 7.64 19.26
CA ASP A 34 1.37 7.84 19.77
C ASP A 34 0.39 7.88 18.60
N VAL A 35 -0.83 7.36 18.82
CA VAL A 35 -1.92 7.30 17.84
C VAL A 35 -2.29 8.69 17.33
N LEU A 36 -2.13 9.74 18.16
CA LEU A 36 -2.37 11.13 17.78
C LEU A 36 -1.47 11.62 16.63
N TYR A 37 -0.36 10.92 16.37
CA TYR A 37 0.59 11.27 15.32
C TYR A 37 0.31 10.57 13.99
N ILE A 38 -0.72 9.73 13.88
CA ILE A 38 -1.14 9.11 12.61
C ILE A 38 -1.30 10.15 11.47
N PRO A 39 -1.91 11.33 11.68
CA PRO A 39 -2.03 12.35 10.62
C PRO A 39 -0.69 12.92 10.15
N ASN A 40 0.39 12.77 10.94
CA ASN A 40 1.72 13.24 10.60
C ASN A 40 2.54 12.21 9.80
N LEU A 41 1.98 11.04 9.50
CA LEU A 41 2.63 10.04 8.66
C LEU A 41 2.91 10.60 7.27
N VAL A 42 4.09 10.29 6.76
CA VAL A 42 4.55 10.59 5.40
C VAL A 42 4.89 9.28 4.69
N PRO A 43 4.89 9.24 3.35
CA PRO A 43 5.25 8.02 2.65
C PRO A 43 6.74 7.70 2.83
N PRO A 44 7.15 6.42 2.64
CA PRO A 44 8.51 5.95 2.84
C PRO A 44 9.60 6.74 2.12
N HIS A 45 9.28 7.33 0.97
CA HIS A 45 10.24 8.09 0.15
C HIS A 45 10.78 9.33 0.86
N ASN A 46 10.08 9.86 1.87
CA ASN A 46 10.54 11.03 2.64
C ASN A 46 11.44 10.65 3.82
N LEU A 47 11.54 9.36 4.14
CA LEU A 47 12.26 8.85 5.31
C LEU A 47 13.35 7.84 4.89
N LEU A 48 14.07 8.14 3.80
CA LEU A 48 15.11 7.25 3.26
C LEU A 48 16.25 6.97 4.25
N SER A 49 16.52 7.88 5.20
CA SER A 49 17.51 7.63 6.26
C SER A 49 17.04 6.61 7.31
N ASN A 50 15.72 6.36 7.38
CA ASN A 50 15.10 5.42 8.30
C ASN A 50 14.25 4.40 7.52
N PRO A 51 14.86 3.38 6.91
CA PRO A 51 14.16 2.38 6.11
C PRO A 51 13.21 1.51 6.94
N VAL A 52 13.30 1.52 8.28
CA VAL A 52 12.39 0.75 9.15
C VAL A 52 10.94 1.23 9.01
N ASN A 53 10.71 2.44 8.48
CA ASN A 53 9.38 2.98 8.23
C ASN A 53 8.51 2.07 7.32
N CYS A 54 9.12 1.27 6.42
CA CYS A 54 8.40 0.45 5.46
C CYS A 54 8.27 -1.01 5.91
N VAL A 55 8.55 -1.30 7.17
CA VAL A 55 8.37 -2.64 7.75
C VAL A 55 6.88 -2.86 8.02
N MET A 56 6.22 -3.60 7.11
CA MET A 56 4.79 -3.89 7.18
C MET A 56 4.48 -5.12 8.05
N THR A 57 4.43 -4.95 9.36
CA THR A 57 4.01 -6.01 10.32
C THR A 57 2.55 -5.92 10.75
N LYS A 58 1.88 -4.79 10.48
CA LYS A 58 0.47 -4.59 10.82
C LYS A 58 -0.44 -5.32 9.83
N PHE A 59 -1.07 -6.39 10.29
CA PHE A 59 -2.07 -7.11 9.51
C PHE A 59 -3.33 -6.25 9.27
N ILE A 60 -3.79 -6.22 8.02
CA ILE A 60 -4.97 -5.45 7.59
C ILE A 60 -6.14 -6.37 7.27
N ARG A 61 -5.97 -7.26 6.29
CA ARG A 61 -7.03 -8.11 5.76
C ARG A 61 -6.49 -9.36 5.08
N THR A 62 -7.25 -10.43 5.14
CA THR A 62 -7.08 -11.61 4.30
C THR A 62 -7.98 -11.48 3.06
N ALA A 63 -7.40 -11.52 1.86
CA ALA A 63 -8.11 -11.54 0.58
C ALA A 63 -8.13 -12.98 0.02
N ILE A 64 -9.32 -13.58 -0.09
CA ILE A 64 -9.50 -14.99 -0.49
C ILE A 64 -10.63 -15.09 -1.51
N ASN A 65 -10.39 -15.86 -2.57
CA ASN A 65 -11.40 -16.25 -3.54
C ASN A 65 -12.36 -17.29 -2.98
N LYS A 66 -13.59 -17.29 -3.50
CA LYS A 66 -14.59 -18.31 -3.15
C LYS A 66 -14.10 -19.71 -3.48
N VAL A 67 -13.47 -19.88 -4.64
CA VAL A 67 -12.71 -21.10 -4.99
C VAL A 67 -11.26 -20.87 -4.59
N ARG A 68 -10.73 -21.71 -3.69
CA ARG A 68 -9.40 -21.56 -3.10
C ARG A 68 -8.30 -22.12 -4.01
N CYS A 69 -8.26 -21.71 -5.28
CA CYS A 69 -7.21 -22.13 -6.19
C CYS A 69 -7.07 -21.17 -7.37
N ALA A 70 -5.90 -20.53 -7.50
CA ALA A 70 -5.54 -19.79 -8.72
C ALA A 70 -4.73 -20.66 -9.71
N SER A 71 -4.55 -21.96 -9.41
CA SER A 71 -3.75 -22.85 -10.27
C SER A 71 -4.42 -23.17 -11.61
N SER A 72 -5.67 -22.75 -11.79
CA SER A 72 -6.43 -22.82 -13.05
C SER A 72 -6.08 -21.71 -14.04
N GLY A 73 -5.19 -20.77 -13.67
CA GLY A 73 -4.78 -19.66 -14.55
C GLY A 73 -5.63 -18.41 -14.43
N GLU A 74 -6.36 -18.26 -13.32
CA GLU A 74 -7.20 -17.11 -13.02
C GLU A 74 -6.38 -15.93 -12.44
N PHE A 75 -6.70 -14.72 -12.89
CA PHE A 75 -6.29 -13.47 -12.24
C PHE A 75 -7.45 -12.89 -11.45
N THR A 76 -7.20 -12.58 -10.17
CA THR A 76 -8.16 -11.85 -9.34
C THR A 76 -7.62 -10.46 -9.07
N LEU A 77 -8.42 -9.46 -9.45
CA LEU A 77 -8.12 -8.06 -9.19
C LEU A 77 -8.77 -7.65 -7.86
N TRP A 78 -7.94 -7.07 -7.00
CA TRP A 78 -8.33 -6.57 -5.68
C TRP A 78 -8.10 -5.08 -5.61
N ASN A 79 -9.04 -4.36 -5.01
CA ASN A 79 -8.94 -2.93 -4.82
C ASN A 79 -7.74 -2.56 -3.91
N GLY A 80 -6.87 -1.65 -4.36
CA GLY A 80 -5.63 -1.29 -3.66
C GLY A 80 -5.79 -0.55 -2.32
N LEU A 81 -6.95 0.08 -2.07
CA LEU A 81 -7.20 0.84 -0.83
C LEU A 81 -8.01 0.05 0.20
N THR A 82 -9.00 -0.70 -0.29
CA THR A 82 -10.03 -1.34 0.53
C THR A 82 -9.98 -2.87 0.50
N PHE A 83 -9.15 -3.45 -0.36
CA PHE A 83 -8.99 -4.91 -0.54
C PHE A 83 -10.30 -5.63 -0.85
N ASN A 84 -11.25 -4.94 -1.50
CA ASN A 84 -12.48 -5.53 -2.01
C ASN A 84 -12.20 -6.25 -3.33
N PHE A 85 -12.97 -7.29 -3.61
CA PHE A 85 -12.96 -7.98 -4.91
C PHE A 85 -13.44 -7.00 -6.00
N GLU A 86 -12.72 -6.91 -7.11
CA GLU A 86 -13.13 -6.13 -8.27
C GLU A 86 -13.61 -7.05 -9.40
N THR A 87 -12.75 -7.94 -9.88
CA THR A 87 -13.11 -8.90 -10.91
C THR A 87 -12.18 -10.12 -10.92
N ILE A 88 -12.59 -11.13 -11.68
CA ILE A 88 -11.80 -12.33 -11.96
C ILE A 88 -11.77 -12.59 -13.47
N LEU A 89 -10.60 -12.94 -14.00
CA LEU A 89 -10.36 -13.22 -15.41
C LEU A 89 -9.70 -14.58 -15.55
N GLN A 90 -10.17 -15.39 -16.50
CA GLN A 90 -9.43 -16.57 -16.95
C GLN A 90 -8.34 -16.14 -17.94
N ALA A 91 -7.09 -16.09 -17.49
CA ALA A 91 -5.97 -15.57 -18.27
C ALA A 91 -5.16 -16.68 -18.96
N HIS A 92 -5.09 -17.86 -18.36
CA HIS A 92 -4.35 -19.01 -18.86
C HIS A 92 -5.12 -20.31 -18.61
N ASP A 93 -4.84 -21.36 -19.37
CA ASP A 93 -5.39 -22.71 -19.13
C ASP A 93 -4.55 -23.54 -18.16
N SER A 94 -3.51 -22.94 -17.56
CA SER A 94 -2.58 -23.58 -16.64
C SER A 94 -2.12 -22.61 -15.55
N ALA A 95 -1.47 -23.14 -14.51
CA ALA A 95 -1.03 -22.37 -13.37
C ALA A 95 -0.04 -21.26 -13.77
N VAL A 96 -0.38 -20.01 -13.44
CA VAL A 96 0.49 -18.85 -13.68
C VAL A 96 1.72 -18.93 -12.76
N ARG A 97 2.90 -18.72 -13.33
CA ARG A 97 4.20 -18.79 -12.62
C ARG A 97 4.98 -17.49 -12.60
N ALA A 98 4.67 -16.56 -13.49
CA ALA A 98 5.37 -15.28 -13.61
C ALA A 98 4.39 -14.17 -13.98
N MET A 99 4.66 -12.97 -13.47
CA MET A 99 3.95 -11.75 -13.79
C MET A 99 4.95 -10.60 -13.69
N ILE A 100 4.97 -9.73 -14.70
CA ILE A 100 5.84 -8.56 -14.75
C ILE A 100 5.07 -7.42 -15.41
N TRP A 101 5.25 -6.21 -14.88
CA TRP A 101 4.76 -4.99 -15.48
C TRP A 101 5.88 -4.35 -16.31
N SER A 102 5.52 -3.75 -17.44
CA SER A 102 6.46 -2.93 -18.21
C SER A 102 6.74 -1.60 -17.49
N ASN A 103 7.85 -0.94 -17.84
CA ASN A 103 8.22 0.36 -17.25
C ASN A 103 7.24 1.49 -17.56
N ASN A 104 6.44 1.36 -18.64
CA ASN A 104 5.66 2.48 -19.16
C ASN A 104 4.21 2.53 -18.65
N GLY A 105 3.75 1.48 -17.97
CA GLY A 105 2.37 1.40 -17.48
C GLY A 105 1.34 1.27 -18.60
#